data_AF-A0A1F3SNN5-F1
#
_entry.id   AF-A0A1F3SNN5-F1
#
_cell.length_a   1.000
_cell.length_b   1.000
_cell.length_c   1.000
_cell.angle_alpha   90.00
_cell.angle_beta   90.00
_cell.angle_gamma   90.00
#
_symmetry.space_group_name_H-M   'P 1'
#
loop_
_entity.id
_entity.type
_entity.pdbx_description
1 polymer ?
#
loop_
_entity_poly.entity_id
_entity_poly.type
_entity_poly.pdbx_seq_one_letter_code
_entity_poly.pdbx_strand_id
1 'polypeptide(L)'
;MNKILRKILLSLFFVGMLPVHALEVDYEEYYTIYGKTVKIGHLEKKRISVSSDCYEKRPEFNCQATQVLGKASMKGIDKQYFSGGADKGAVICKRQLNGTLMLGKDNKGNESTFCQFQDNSFVQTGSLWYHADRNDHGPLE
;
A
#
# COMPACT_ATOMS: atom_id res chain seq x y z
N MET A 1 -26.78 56.35 -12.75
CA MET A 1 -25.76 55.78 -11.83
C MET A 1 -26.48 54.89 -10.81
N ASN A 2 -26.57 53.58 -11.09
CA ASN A 2 -27.45 52.65 -10.37
C ASN A 2 -26.74 51.98 -9.17
N LYS A 3 -27.21 52.30 -7.96
CA LYS A 3 -26.75 51.74 -6.66
C LYS A 3 -27.05 50.25 -6.47
N ILE A 4 -27.69 49.59 -7.43
CA ILE A 4 -28.16 48.20 -7.32
C ILE A 4 -27.09 47.20 -7.83
N LEU A 5 -26.08 47.65 -8.59
CA LEU A 5 -25.05 46.78 -9.14
C LEU A 5 -23.79 46.62 -8.25
N ARG A 6 -23.89 46.94 -6.96
CA ARG A 6 -22.77 46.84 -5.99
C ARG A 6 -22.93 45.73 -4.94
N LYS A 7 -24.00 44.93 -5.01
CA LYS A 7 -24.29 43.86 -4.03
C LYS A 7 -24.09 42.43 -4.57
N ILE A 8 -23.72 42.25 -5.85
CA ILE A 8 -23.45 40.93 -6.47
C ILE A 8 -21.95 40.76 -6.72
N LEU A 9 -21.11 41.14 -5.76
CA LEU A 9 -19.65 40.98 -5.88
C LEU A 9 -18.98 40.41 -4.63
N LEU A 10 -19.75 39.80 -3.72
CA LEU A 10 -19.24 39.30 -2.43
C LEU A 10 -19.69 37.87 -2.10
N SER A 11 -20.12 37.10 -3.10
CA SER A 11 -20.44 35.68 -2.96
C SER A 11 -19.71 34.92 -4.06
N LEU A 12 -19.03 33.81 -3.69
CA LEU A 12 -18.31 32.86 -4.56
C LEU A 12 -16.80 33.07 -4.75
N PHE A 13 -16.05 33.33 -3.68
CA PHE A 13 -14.63 32.92 -3.62
C PHE A 13 -14.31 32.28 -2.27
N PHE A 14 -15.21 31.42 -1.76
CA PHE A 14 -14.77 30.32 -0.91
C PHE A 14 -14.22 29.25 -1.86
N VAL A 15 -13.04 29.50 -2.43
CA VAL A 15 -12.19 28.44 -2.97
C VAL A 15 -11.83 27.61 -1.75
N GLY A 16 -12.69 26.64 -1.46
CA GLY A 16 -12.48 25.69 -0.38
C GLY A 16 -11.17 24.99 -0.66
N MET A 17 -10.12 25.36 0.08
CA MET A 17 -8.97 24.50 0.28
C MET A 17 -9.50 23.24 0.93
N LEU A 18 -9.91 22.26 0.11
CA LEU A 18 -10.09 20.91 0.60
C LEU A 18 -8.72 20.49 1.11
N PRO A 19 -8.60 20.10 2.39
CA PRO A 19 -7.33 19.65 2.92
C PRO A 19 -6.89 18.43 2.10
N VAL A 20 -5.88 18.64 1.26
CA VAL A 20 -5.17 17.57 0.59
C VAL A 20 -4.43 16.84 1.70
N HIS A 21 -5.08 15.82 2.27
CA HIS A 21 -4.45 14.92 3.22
C HIS A 21 -3.45 14.10 2.41
N ALA A 22 -2.25 14.63 2.25
CA ALA A 22 -1.12 13.87 1.78
C ALA A 22 -0.97 12.68 2.74
N LEU A 23 -0.94 11.48 2.18
CA LEU A 23 -0.60 10.30 2.96
C LEU A 23 0.86 10.44 3.37
N GLU A 24 1.09 10.67 4.66
CA GLU A 24 2.43 10.71 5.23
C GLU A 24 2.90 9.28 5.49
N VAL A 25 4.14 9.00 5.08
CA VAL A 25 4.86 7.79 5.48
C VAL A 25 5.29 8.00 6.93
N ASP A 26 4.93 7.07 7.82
CA ASP A 26 5.23 7.18 9.26
C ASP A 26 6.73 6.98 9.52
N TYR A 27 7.35 6.00 8.84
CA TYR A 27 8.80 5.78 8.86
C TYR A 27 9.27 4.98 7.63
N GLU A 28 10.58 4.97 7.40
CA GLU A 28 11.23 4.30 6.28
C GLU A 28 12.26 3.28 6.76
N GLU A 29 12.37 2.18 6.03
CA GLU A 29 13.39 1.14 6.21
C GLU A 29 14.06 0.82 4.87
N TYR A 30 15.28 0.27 4.94
CA TYR A 30 16.06 -0.08 3.76
C TYR A 30 16.35 -1.58 3.76
N TYR A 31 16.03 -2.23 2.65
CA TYR A 31 16.24 -3.66 2.46
C TYR A 31 17.13 -3.90 1.25
N THR A 32 18.04 -4.85 1.34
CA THR A 32 18.75 -5.39 0.17
C THR A 32 17.91 -6.50 -0.44
N ILE A 33 17.39 -6.28 -1.65
CA ILE A 33 16.61 -7.24 -2.43
C ILE A 33 17.34 -7.49 -3.75
N TYR A 34 17.79 -8.73 -3.99
CA TYR A 34 18.65 -9.10 -5.13
C TYR A 34 19.85 -8.17 -5.36
N GLY A 35 20.55 -7.84 -4.27
CA GLY A 35 21.74 -6.98 -4.31
C GLY A 35 21.45 -5.50 -4.55
N LYS A 36 20.18 -5.08 -4.59
CA LYS A 36 19.79 -3.67 -4.69
C LYS A 36 19.21 -3.20 -3.37
N THR A 37 19.62 -2.02 -2.92
CA THR A 37 18.98 -1.34 -1.80
C THR A 37 17.64 -0.77 -2.24
N VAL A 38 16.56 -1.22 -1.61
CA VAL A 38 15.20 -0.77 -1.82
C VAL A 38 14.72 -0.07 -0.56
N LYS A 39 14.20 1.14 -0.71
CA LYS A 39 13.57 1.89 0.36
C LYS A 39 12.09 1.51 0.48
N ILE A 40 11.67 1.11 1.68
CA ILE A 40 10.31 0.71 2.04
C ILE A 40 9.74 1.75 3.00
N GLY A 41 8.59 2.32 2.67
CA GLY A 41 7.84 3.24 3.53
C GLY A 41 6.70 2.51 4.22
N HIS A 42 6.49 2.83 5.50
CA HIS A 42 5.50 2.22 6.37
C HIS A 42 4.40 3.23 6.73
N LEU A 43 3.15 2.79 6.59
CA LEU A 43 1.94 3.52 6.98
C LEU A 43 1.22 2.69 8.04
N GLU A 44 1.59 2.88 9.30
CA GLU A 44 1.15 2.09 10.44
C GLU A 44 -0.37 2.10 10.58
N LYS A 45 -1.00 3.28 10.44
CA LYS A 45 -2.47 3.42 10.54
C LYS A 45 -3.20 2.60 9.48
N LYS A 46 -2.57 2.37 8.33
CA LYS A 46 -3.13 1.58 7.22
C LYS A 46 -2.61 0.16 7.18
N ARG A 47 -1.59 -0.19 7.98
CA ARG A 47 -0.86 -1.47 7.95
C ARG A 47 -0.23 -1.78 6.58
N ILE A 48 0.29 -0.75 5.92
CA ILE A 48 0.87 -0.84 4.57
C ILE A 48 2.38 -0.60 4.63
N SER A 49 3.15 -1.52 4.05
CA SER A 49 4.60 -1.40 3.87
C SER A 49 4.93 -1.62 2.40
N VAL A 50 5.32 -0.55 1.69
CA VAL A 50 5.50 -0.54 0.23
C VAL A 50 6.78 0.17 -0.19
N SER A 51 7.29 -0.16 -1.38
CA SER A 51 8.46 0.54 -1.93
C SER A 51 8.22 2.03 -2.18
N SER A 52 9.26 2.83 -2.00
CA SER A 52 9.33 4.28 -2.32
C SER A 52 8.77 4.69 -3.68
N ASP A 53 8.89 3.84 -4.70
CA ASP A 53 8.29 4.07 -6.02
C ASP A 53 6.76 4.28 -5.97
N CYS A 54 6.10 3.83 -4.90
CA CYS A 54 4.67 4.04 -4.69
C CYS A 54 4.32 5.44 -4.17
N TYR A 55 5.19 6.09 -3.40
CA TYR A 55 4.83 7.31 -2.66
C TYR A 55 5.71 8.54 -2.95
N GLU A 56 6.94 8.35 -3.42
CA GLU A 56 7.81 9.49 -3.79
C GLU A 56 7.50 10.01 -5.19
N LYS A 57 7.17 9.10 -6.11
CA LYS A 57 7.04 9.41 -7.55
C LYS A 57 5.60 9.60 -8.02
N ARG A 58 4.62 9.28 -7.17
CA ARG A 58 3.22 9.19 -7.58
C ARG A 58 2.33 9.88 -6.55
N PRO A 59 1.47 10.83 -6.99
CA PRO A 59 0.42 11.32 -6.11
C PRO A 59 -0.45 10.15 -5.66
N GLU A 60 -0.92 10.21 -4.41
CA GLU A 60 -1.93 9.30 -3.84
C GLU A 60 -1.53 7.83 -3.70
N PHE A 61 -0.24 7.50 -3.60
CA PHE A 61 0.19 6.10 -3.40
C PHE A 61 -0.26 5.17 -4.54
N ASN A 62 -0.32 5.66 -5.78
CA ASN A 62 -0.95 4.93 -6.89
C ASN A 62 0.03 4.01 -7.65
N CYS A 63 0.37 2.86 -7.06
CA CYS A 63 1.19 1.82 -7.68
C CYS A 63 0.48 0.46 -7.69
N GLN A 64 0.98 -0.51 -8.46
CA GLN A 64 0.34 -1.83 -8.51
C GLN A 64 0.32 -2.49 -7.12
N ALA A 65 1.40 -2.36 -6.34
CA ALA A 65 1.53 -2.89 -4.98
C ALA A 65 0.42 -2.41 -4.01
N THR A 66 -0.03 -1.16 -4.12
CA THR A 66 -1.13 -0.64 -3.28
C THR A 66 -2.49 -0.99 -3.86
N GLN A 67 -2.64 -0.98 -5.18
CA GLN A 67 -3.89 -1.35 -5.86
C GLN A 67 -4.31 -2.80 -5.57
N VAL A 68 -3.35 -3.72 -5.45
CA VAL A 68 -3.66 -5.13 -5.16
C VAL A 68 -4.16 -5.37 -3.74
N LEU A 69 -3.89 -4.47 -2.78
CA LEU A 69 -4.34 -4.64 -1.39
C LEU A 69 -5.87 -4.69 -1.29
N GLY A 70 -6.57 -3.92 -2.13
CA GLY A 70 -8.03 -3.96 -2.22
C GLY A 70 -8.59 -5.22 -2.91
N LYS A 71 -7.72 -6.04 -3.51
CA LYS A 71 -8.06 -7.27 -4.23
C LYS A 71 -7.57 -8.54 -3.53
N ALA A 72 -6.67 -8.39 -2.56
CA ALA A 72 -6.11 -9.50 -1.79
C ALA A 72 -7.25 -10.21 -1.04
N SER A 73 -7.25 -11.54 -1.09
CA SER A 73 -8.23 -12.40 -0.43
C SER A 73 -7.67 -13.83 -0.33
N MET A 74 -8.07 -14.58 0.69
CA MET A 74 -7.77 -16.01 0.81
C MET A 74 -8.81 -16.87 0.10
N LYS A 75 -9.95 -16.30 -0.31
CA LYS A 75 -11.02 -17.01 -1.01
C LYS A 75 -10.54 -17.54 -2.35
N GLY A 76 -10.89 -18.80 -2.63
CA GLY A 76 -10.51 -19.50 -3.86
C GLY A 76 -9.09 -20.08 -3.86
N ILE A 77 -8.29 -19.85 -2.81
CA ILE A 77 -7.01 -20.53 -2.62
C ILE A 77 -7.26 -21.82 -1.82
N ASP A 78 -6.74 -22.94 -2.32
CA ASP A 78 -6.86 -24.23 -1.63
C ASP A 78 -6.20 -24.17 -0.24
N LYS A 79 -6.92 -24.68 0.78
CA LYS A 79 -6.48 -24.72 2.18
C LYS A 79 -5.15 -25.42 2.37
N GLN A 80 -4.79 -26.38 1.52
CA GLN A 80 -3.51 -27.06 1.59
C GLN A 80 -2.32 -26.10 1.48
N TYR A 81 -2.46 -24.98 0.77
CA TYR A 81 -1.38 -23.99 0.63
C TYR A 81 -1.14 -23.18 1.91
N PHE A 82 -2.09 -23.16 2.84
CA PHE A 82 -1.95 -22.47 4.13
C PHE A 82 -1.53 -23.39 5.28
N SER A 83 -1.24 -24.67 5.00
CA SER A 83 -0.84 -25.65 6.00
C SER A 83 0.65 -25.53 6.35
N GLY A 84 1.07 -26.10 7.49
CA GLY A 84 2.48 -26.24 7.85
C GLY A 84 3.22 -24.95 8.21
N GLY A 85 2.52 -23.89 8.63
CA GLY A 85 3.15 -22.62 9.02
C GLY A 85 3.57 -21.74 7.83
N ALA A 86 2.96 -21.97 6.65
CA ALA A 86 3.20 -21.15 5.47
C ALA A 86 2.90 -19.65 5.73
N ASP A 87 3.75 -18.76 5.19
CA ASP A 87 3.45 -17.32 5.13
C ASP A 87 2.21 -17.11 4.24
N LYS A 88 1.08 -16.77 4.87
CA LYS A 88 -0.20 -16.56 4.17
C LYS A 88 -0.11 -15.45 3.12
N GLY A 89 0.60 -14.37 3.42
CA GLY A 89 0.81 -13.27 2.48
C GLY A 89 1.63 -13.71 1.27
N ALA A 90 2.59 -14.61 1.48
CA ALA A 90 3.37 -15.19 0.40
C ALA A 90 2.52 -16.09 -0.52
N VAL A 91 1.62 -16.88 0.08
CA VAL A 91 0.65 -17.70 -0.66
C VAL A 91 -0.28 -16.82 -1.50
N ILE A 92 -0.85 -15.76 -0.91
CA ILE A 92 -1.71 -14.80 -1.61
C ILE A 92 -0.96 -14.16 -2.80
N CYS A 93 0.26 -13.69 -2.57
CA CYS A 93 1.11 -13.10 -3.60
C CYS A 93 1.24 -14.02 -4.83
N LYS A 94 1.60 -15.29 -4.61
CA LYS A 94 1.86 -16.26 -5.68
C LYS A 94 0.60 -16.80 -6.35
N ARG A 95 -0.43 -17.12 -5.57
CA ARG A 95 -1.59 -17.91 -6.03
C ARG A 95 -2.73 -17.05 -6.58
N GLN A 96 -2.89 -15.85 -6.06
CA GLN A 96 -4.01 -14.98 -6.44
C GLN A 96 -3.54 -13.75 -7.22
N LEU A 97 -2.45 -13.11 -6.75
CA LEU A 97 -2.04 -11.82 -7.29
C LEU A 97 -1.02 -11.92 -8.43
N ASN A 98 -0.59 -13.13 -8.78
CA ASN A 98 0.43 -13.40 -9.80
C ASN A 98 1.73 -12.58 -9.60
N GLY A 99 2.07 -12.29 -8.34
CA GLY A 99 3.27 -11.55 -7.98
C GLY A 99 4.48 -12.46 -7.83
N THR A 100 5.66 -11.84 -7.76
CA THR A 100 6.92 -12.54 -7.50
C THR A 100 7.32 -12.37 -6.05
N LEU A 101 7.62 -13.47 -5.35
CA LEU A 101 8.11 -13.42 -3.98
C LEU A 101 9.59 -13.04 -3.98
N MET A 102 9.93 -12.08 -3.14
CA MET A 102 11.27 -11.54 -2.98
C MET A 102 11.64 -11.60 -1.51
N LEU A 103 12.87 -12.01 -1.22
CA LEU A 103 13.43 -11.93 0.13
C LEU A 103 14.28 -10.66 0.22
N GLY A 104 14.01 -9.83 1.21
CA GLY A 104 14.80 -8.65 1.54
C GLY A 104 15.47 -8.81 2.90
N LYS A 105 16.67 -8.23 3.03
CA LYS A 105 17.42 -8.21 4.29
C LYS A 105 17.75 -6.78 4.69
N ASP A 106 17.44 -6.38 5.91
CA ASP A 106 17.76 -5.05 6.43
C ASP A 106 19.25 -4.94 6.83
N ASN A 107 19.65 -3.77 7.35
CA ASN A 107 21.02 -3.53 7.81
C ASN A 107 21.41 -4.27 9.10
N LYS A 108 20.44 -4.79 9.86
CA LYS A 108 20.64 -5.62 11.05
C LYS A 108 20.68 -7.11 10.72
N GLY A 109 20.39 -7.44 9.47
CA GLY A 109 20.32 -8.80 8.99
C GLY A 109 18.97 -9.49 9.22
N ASN A 110 17.94 -8.74 9.61
CA ASN A 110 16.57 -9.26 9.66
C ASN A 110 16.05 -9.47 8.25
N GLU A 111 15.28 -10.53 8.07
CA GLU A 111 14.69 -10.89 6.78
C GLU A 111 13.21 -10.49 6.74
N SER A 112 12.75 -10.08 5.57
CA SER A 112 11.34 -9.83 5.28
C SER A 112 10.99 -10.29 3.88
N THR A 113 9.76 -10.79 3.72
CA THR A 113 9.25 -11.24 2.44
C THR A 113 8.41 -10.14 1.79
N PHE A 114 8.62 -9.93 0.50
CA PHE A 114 7.91 -8.95 -0.31
C PHE A 114 7.28 -9.62 -1.53
N CYS A 115 6.21 -9.02 -2.03
CA CYS A 115 5.60 -9.34 -3.31
C CYS A 115 5.92 -8.23 -4.31
N GLN A 116 6.65 -8.57 -5.38
CA GLN A 116 6.96 -7.66 -6.48
C GLN A 116 5.95 -7.82 -7.62
N PHE A 117 5.58 -6.69 -8.22
CA PHE A 117 4.66 -6.62 -9.35
C PHE A 117 5.33 -6.12 -10.65
N GLN A 118 4.54 -6.08 -11.73
CA GLN A 118 5.04 -5.78 -13.08
C GLN A 118 5.57 -4.35 -13.21
N ASP A 119 5.02 -3.40 -12.45
CA ASP A 119 5.53 -2.03 -12.39
C ASP A 119 6.76 -1.86 -11.47
N ASN A 120 7.36 -2.99 -11.06
CA ASN A 120 8.47 -3.10 -10.11
C ASN A 120 8.17 -2.60 -8.69
N SER A 121 6.91 -2.26 -8.36
CA SER A 121 6.55 -1.93 -6.98
C SER A 121 6.54 -3.18 -6.09
N PHE A 122 6.82 -2.96 -4.80
CA PHE A 122 6.87 -3.99 -3.77
C PHE A 122 5.86 -3.69 -2.67
N VAL A 123 5.28 -4.76 -2.10
CA VAL A 123 4.53 -4.72 -0.83
C VAL A 123 5.00 -5.85 0.08
N GLN A 124 5.11 -5.61 1.38
CA GLN A 124 5.46 -6.67 2.33
C GLN A 124 4.32 -7.70 2.45
N THR A 125 4.64 -8.99 2.58
CA THR A 125 3.61 -10.06 2.67
C THR A 125 2.71 -9.91 3.89
N GLY A 126 3.22 -9.34 4.99
CA GLY A 126 2.40 -8.98 6.17
C GLY A 126 1.23 -8.05 5.84
N SER A 127 1.46 -7.01 5.03
CA SER A 127 0.38 -6.12 4.56
C SER A 127 -0.62 -6.88 3.69
N LEU A 128 -0.16 -7.77 2.81
CA LEU A 128 -1.06 -8.59 1.97
C LEU A 128 -1.97 -9.47 2.82
N TRP A 129 -1.42 -10.15 3.82
CA TRP A 129 -2.23 -10.98 4.71
C TRP A 129 -3.24 -10.14 5.49
N TYR A 130 -2.81 -9.04 6.13
CA TYR A 130 -3.71 -8.15 6.87
C TYR A 130 -4.89 -7.68 6.01
N HIS A 131 -4.62 -7.22 4.79
CA HIS A 131 -5.67 -6.73 3.89
C HIS A 131 -6.55 -7.87 3.36
N ALA A 132 -6.00 -9.05 3.06
CA ALA A 132 -6.80 -10.20 2.65
C ALA A 132 -7.77 -10.66 3.74
N ASP A 133 -7.28 -10.74 4.98
CA ASP A 133 -8.11 -11.13 6.13
C ASP A 133 -9.24 -10.12 6.36
N ARG A 134 -8.92 -8.82 6.30
CA ARG A 134 -9.91 -7.75 6.38
C ARG A 134 -10.94 -7.80 5.25
N ASN A 135 -10.51 -8.07 4.02
CA ASN A 135 -11.41 -8.16 2.86
C ASN A 135 -12.33 -9.40 2.95
N ASP A 136 -11.88 -10.47 3.60
CA ASP A 136 -12.64 -11.71 3.75
C ASP A 136 -13.63 -11.70 4.91
N HIS A 137 -13.25 -11.06 6.03
CA HIS A 137 -13.97 -11.12 7.31
C HIS A 137 -14.51 -9.77 7.82
N GLY A 138 -14.12 -8.65 7.22
CA GLY A 138 -14.46 -7.31 7.70
C GLY A 138 -13.34 -6.68 8.55
N PRO A 139 -13.56 -5.49 9.14
CA PRO A 139 -12.60 -4.85 10.03
C PRO A 139 -12.23 -5.77 11.20
N LEU A 140 -10.94 -5.83 11.53
CA LEU A 140 -10.48 -6.48 12.77
C LEU A 140 -10.84 -5.55 13.93
N GLU A 141 -11.68 -6.05 14.85
CA GLU A 141 -12.01 -5.39 16.11
C GLU A 141 -10.80 -5.35 17.07
#